data_AF-A0A7S2L889-F1
#
_entry.id   AF-A0A7S2L889-F1
#
_cell.length_a   1.000
_cell.length_b   1.000
_cell.length_c   1.000
_cell.angle_alpha   90.00
_cell.angle_beta   90.00
_cell.angle_gamma   90.00
#
_symmetry.space_group_name_H-M   'P 1'
#
loop_
_entity.id
_entity.type
_entity.pdbx_description
1 polymer ?
#
loop_
_entity_poly.entity_id
_entity_poly.type
_entity_poly.pdbx_seq_one_letter_code
_entity_poly.pdbx_strand_id
1 'polypeptide(L)'
;LSTQARRGDNNRKKFSGDSNRIHRVRRAREEADIIMKQAYTNTIRGGGGRPLTIATGSKKARKSNSNVPKCAYGSACNRKGCAFRHDKPTNNATQQYESYHDDPKSKICKQFLGGICSYGNKCLNRHPGEEEAERVRAQYKKHNC
;
A
#
# COMPACT_ATOMS: atom_id res chain seq x y z
N LEU A 1 84.77 18.31 -2.71
CA LEU A 1 83.43 17.76 -3.04
C LEU A 1 82.71 17.43 -1.74
N SER A 2 81.90 18.35 -1.21
CA SER A 2 80.60 18.00 -0.62
C SER A 2 79.84 19.26 -0.22
N THR A 3 78.66 19.35 -0.81
CA THR A 3 77.55 20.27 -0.57
C THR A 3 77.07 20.25 0.88
N GLN A 4 76.49 21.35 1.35
CA GLN A 4 75.19 21.30 2.02
C GLN A 4 74.51 22.67 2.10
N ALA A 5 73.32 22.71 1.52
CA ALA A 5 72.43 23.86 1.44
C ALA A 5 71.60 24.00 2.72
N ARG A 6 71.39 25.25 3.16
CA ARG A 6 70.33 25.61 4.10
C ARG A 6 69.43 26.65 3.45
N ARG A 7 68.21 26.26 3.07
CA ARG A 7 67.08 27.16 2.83
C ARG A 7 65.85 26.53 3.45
N GLY A 8 65.58 26.89 4.70
CA GLY A 8 64.35 26.56 5.41
C GLY A 8 63.25 27.57 5.09
N ASP A 9 62.08 27.00 4.86
CA ASP A 9 60.80 27.40 5.44
C ASP A 9 60.27 28.81 5.19
N ASN A 10 59.61 28.99 4.04
CA ASN A 10 58.58 30.01 3.86
C ASN A 10 57.39 29.41 3.09
N ASN A 11 56.59 28.56 3.73
CA ASN A 11 55.26 28.26 3.19
C ASN A 11 54.24 27.86 4.26
N ARG A 12 53.94 28.80 5.15
CA ARG A 12 52.82 28.68 6.11
C ARG A 12 51.97 29.92 6.02
N LYS A 13 50.94 29.92 5.16
CA LYS A 13 49.71 30.75 5.25
C LYS A 13 48.86 30.64 3.97
N LYS A 14 48.14 29.52 3.75
CA LYS A 14 46.98 29.48 2.83
C LYS A 14 46.00 28.35 3.19
N PHE A 15 45.34 28.39 4.35
CA PHE A 15 44.23 27.45 4.65
C PHE A 15 43.17 28.04 5.60
N SER A 16 42.81 29.32 5.46
CA SER A 16 41.72 29.93 6.26
C SER A 16 40.47 30.29 5.44
N GLY A 17 40.42 29.96 4.14
CA GLY A 17 39.28 30.25 3.26
C GLY A 17 38.22 29.15 3.14
N ASP A 18 38.54 27.90 3.50
CA ASP A 18 37.69 26.75 3.18
C ASP A 18 36.60 26.46 4.23
N SER A 19 36.81 26.79 5.50
CA SER A 19 35.79 26.51 6.53
C SER A 19 34.49 27.27 6.26
N ASN A 20 34.58 28.53 5.82
CA ASN A 20 33.40 29.32 5.44
C ASN A 20 32.74 28.85 4.14
N ARG A 21 33.48 28.18 3.26
CA ARG A 21 32.93 27.57 2.05
C ARG A 21 32.20 26.28 2.38
N ILE A 22 32.81 25.42 3.20
CA ILE A 22 32.22 24.16 3.67
C ILE A 22 30.96 24.43 4.49
N HIS A 23 30.99 25.40 5.41
CA HIS A 23 29.79 25.81 6.16
C HIS A 23 28.69 26.38 5.28
N ARG A 24 29.01 27.16 4.24
CA ARG A 24 28.02 27.66 3.27
C ARG A 24 27.39 26.55 2.44
N VAL A 25 28.17 25.59 1.96
CA VAL A 25 27.67 24.43 1.20
C VAL A 25 26.78 23.53 2.07
N ARG A 26 27.16 23.32 3.35
CA ARG A 26 26.35 22.55 4.31
C ARG A 26 25.01 23.23 4.62
N ARG A 27 25.04 24.54 4.88
CA ARG A 27 23.83 25.34 5.14
C ARG A 27 22.91 25.38 3.92
N ALA A 28 23.44 25.54 2.71
CA ALA A 28 22.64 25.52 1.49
C ALA A 28 21.94 24.17 1.23
N ARG A 29 22.57 23.05 1.60
CA ARG A 29 21.94 21.72 1.55
C ARG A 29 20.82 21.56 2.58
N GLU A 30 21.05 22.00 3.82
CA GLU A 30 20.04 21.98 4.88
C GLU A 30 18.84 22.88 4.52
N GLU A 31 19.08 24.06 3.94
CA GLU A 31 18.05 24.96 3.44
C GLU A 31 17.23 24.33 2.30
N ALA A 32 17.88 23.65 1.34
CA ALA A 32 17.19 22.95 0.27
C ALA A 32 16.29 21.80 0.78
N ASP A 33 16.74 21.05 1.78
CA ASP A 33 15.95 19.99 2.42
C ASP A 33 14.74 20.56 3.19
N ILE A 34 14.91 21.70 3.87
CA ILE A 34 13.82 22.40 4.56
C ILE A 34 12.80 22.91 3.55
N ILE A 35 13.25 23.52 2.44
CA ILE A 35 12.39 24.00 1.36
C ILE A 35 11.61 22.85 0.71
N MET A 36 12.26 21.70 0.45
CA MET A 36 11.59 20.52 -0.12
C MET A 36 10.57 19.90 0.86
N LYS A 37 10.86 19.85 2.16
CA LYS A 37 9.90 19.39 3.19
C LYS A 37 8.73 20.37 3.37
N GLN A 38 8.98 21.68 3.28
CA GLN A 38 7.92 22.69 3.27
C GLN A 38 7.07 22.63 2.00
N ALA A 39 7.67 22.41 0.82
CA ALA A 39 6.92 22.20 -0.42
C ALA A 39 6.03 20.95 -0.35
N TYR A 40 6.52 19.84 0.21
CA TYR A 40 5.74 18.62 0.41
C TYR A 40 4.58 18.79 1.41
N THR A 41 4.71 19.69 2.39
CA THR A 41 3.62 19.97 3.34
C THR A 41 2.66 21.05 2.83
N ASN A 42 3.10 21.96 1.96
CA ASN A 42 2.25 22.99 1.35
C ASN A 42 1.36 22.44 0.23
N THR A 43 1.76 21.39 -0.50
CA THR A 43 0.87 20.68 -1.45
C THR A 43 -0.28 19.94 -0.76
N ILE A 44 -0.20 19.74 0.56
CA ILE A 44 -1.29 19.15 1.36
C ILE A 44 -2.23 20.24 1.91
N ARG A 45 -1.81 21.51 1.98
CA ARG A 45 -2.48 22.53 2.82
C ARG A 45 -3.00 23.80 2.15
N GLY A 46 -3.17 23.82 0.83
CA GLY A 46 -4.06 24.79 0.17
C GLY A 46 -3.53 25.26 -1.18
N GLY A 47 -4.31 25.30 -2.26
CA GLY A 47 -5.73 25.03 -2.45
C GLY A 47 -6.05 25.14 -3.93
N GLY A 48 -7.19 24.59 -4.35
CA GLY A 48 -7.71 24.78 -5.71
C GLY A 48 -8.21 23.53 -6.45
N GLY A 49 -8.47 22.42 -5.75
CA GLY A 49 -9.06 21.22 -6.35
C GLY A 49 -9.77 20.36 -5.31
N ARG A 50 -10.91 20.84 -4.80
CA ARG A 50 -11.93 20.14 -3.99
C ARG A 50 -11.40 19.22 -2.86
N PRO A 51 -11.50 19.62 -1.57
CA PRO A 51 -11.10 18.76 -0.46
C PRO A 51 -11.99 17.51 -0.39
N LEU A 52 -11.36 16.33 -0.30
CA LEU A 52 -12.02 15.09 0.08
C LEU A 52 -12.46 15.21 1.55
N THR A 53 -13.67 15.70 1.75
CA THR A 53 -14.36 15.56 3.03
C THR A 53 -14.52 14.07 3.31
N ILE A 54 -13.98 13.61 4.44
CA ILE A 54 -14.49 12.42 5.14
C ILE A 54 -15.84 12.84 5.72
N ALA A 55 -16.81 13.06 4.83
CA ALA A 55 -18.18 12.83 5.21
C ALA A 55 -18.31 11.31 5.31
N THR A 56 -19.01 10.85 6.33
CA THR A 56 -19.94 9.71 6.22
C THR A 56 -20.89 9.98 5.04
N GLY A 57 -20.32 9.97 3.85
CA GLY A 57 -20.96 10.19 2.58
C GLY A 57 -21.65 8.88 2.29
N SER A 58 -22.87 8.76 2.81
CA SER A 58 -23.94 8.01 2.17
C SER A 58 -23.70 8.15 0.67
N LYS A 59 -23.19 7.09 0.02
CA LYS A 59 -23.06 7.07 -1.44
C LYS A 59 -24.46 7.38 -1.91
N LYS A 60 -24.74 8.63 -2.31
CA LYS A 60 -26.00 8.96 -2.96
C LYS A 60 -25.99 8.05 -4.16
N ALA A 61 -26.71 6.94 -4.05
CA ALA A 61 -26.96 6.03 -5.14
C ALA A 61 -27.32 6.96 -6.28
N ARG A 62 -26.51 6.97 -7.35
CA ARG A 62 -26.85 7.73 -8.54
C ARG A 62 -28.25 7.24 -8.85
N LYS A 63 -29.26 8.09 -8.63
CA LYS A 63 -30.66 7.78 -8.88
C LYS A 63 -30.68 7.58 -10.37
N SER A 64 -30.50 6.33 -10.78
CA SER A 64 -30.47 5.93 -12.18
C SER A 64 -31.76 6.46 -12.73
N ASN A 65 -31.67 7.38 -13.71
CA ASN A 65 -32.82 7.99 -14.35
C ASN A 65 -33.92 6.93 -14.48
N SER A 66 -34.97 7.09 -13.67
CA SER A 66 -36.02 6.11 -13.51
C SER A 66 -36.87 5.97 -14.77
N ASN A 67 -36.57 6.78 -15.79
CA ASN A 67 -37.25 6.86 -17.06
C ASN A 67 -36.80 5.81 -18.08
N VAL A 68 -35.76 5.01 -17.79
CA VAL A 68 -35.41 3.87 -18.64
C VAL A 68 -36.09 2.61 -18.09
N PRO A 69 -36.86 1.85 -18.90
CA PRO A 69 -37.53 0.64 -18.43
C PRO A 69 -36.53 -0.45 -18.04
N LYS A 70 -36.99 -1.38 -17.20
CA LYS A 70 -36.21 -2.57 -16.80
C LYS A 70 -35.99 -3.47 -18.01
N CYS A 71 -34.81 -4.05 -18.10
CA CYS A 71 -34.52 -5.05 -19.11
C CYS A 71 -35.37 -6.31 -18.83
N ALA A 72 -36.02 -6.85 -19.86
CA ALA A 72 -36.75 -8.11 -19.77
C ALA A 72 -35.87 -9.28 -19.29
N TYR A 73 -34.57 -9.25 -19.66
CA TYR A 73 -33.59 -10.27 -19.28
C TYR A 73 -32.93 -10.01 -17.91
N GLY A 74 -33.20 -8.86 -17.27
CA GLY A 74 -32.67 -8.55 -15.93
C GLY A 74 -31.16 -8.76 -15.77
N SER A 75 -30.72 -9.28 -14.62
CA SER A 75 -29.30 -9.56 -14.35
C SER A 75 -28.68 -10.64 -15.24
N ALA A 76 -29.48 -11.42 -15.99
CA ALA A 76 -29.02 -12.43 -16.93
C ALA A 76 -28.70 -11.86 -18.33
N CYS A 77 -28.94 -10.57 -18.57
CA CYS A 77 -28.60 -9.93 -19.84
C CYS A 77 -27.07 -9.88 -20.04
N ASN A 78 -26.57 -10.60 -21.04
CA ASN A 78 -25.14 -10.62 -21.40
C ASN A 78 -24.74 -9.55 -22.43
N ARG A 79 -25.70 -8.76 -22.95
CA ARG A 79 -25.47 -7.74 -23.97
C ARG A 79 -24.68 -6.57 -23.38
N LYS A 80 -23.44 -6.40 -23.85
CA LYS A 80 -22.57 -5.27 -23.45
C LYS A 80 -23.23 -3.94 -23.85
N GLY A 81 -23.37 -3.03 -22.90
CA GLY A 81 -23.99 -1.71 -23.15
C GLY A 81 -25.49 -1.76 -23.44
N CYS A 82 -26.22 -2.75 -22.93
CA CYS A 82 -27.67 -2.84 -23.12
C CYS A 82 -28.39 -1.55 -22.69
N ALA A 83 -29.30 -1.07 -23.56
CA ALA A 83 -30.01 0.22 -23.42
C ALA A 83 -31.01 0.25 -22.25
N PHE A 84 -31.37 -0.92 -21.72
CA PHE A 84 -32.31 -1.06 -20.61
C PHE A 84 -31.59 -1.18 -19.27
N ARG A 85 -32.32 -0.87 -18.19
CA ARG A 85 -31.74 -0.96 -16.84
C ARG A 85 -31.66 -2.40 -16.37
N HIS A 86 -30.49 -2.78 -15.85
CA HIS A 86 -30.29 -4.01 -15.10
C HIS A 86 -30.09 -3.65 -13.64
N ASP A 87 -30.74 -4.39 -12.75
CA ASP A 87 -30.36 -4.42 -11.35
C ASP A 87 -29.00 -5.11 -11.31
N LYS A 88 -27.94 -4.29 -11.24
CA LYS A 88 -26.57 -4.83 -11.16
C LYS A 88 -26.56 -5.85 -10.02
N PRO A 89 -26.00 -7.05 -10.20
CA PRO A 89 -25.58 -7.80 -9.03
C PRO A 89 -24.64 -6.84 -8.32
N THR A 90 -25.00 -6.41 -7.10
CA THR A 90 -24.12 -5.54 -6.36
C THR A 90 -22.82 -6.31 -6.23
N ASN A 91 -21.77 -5.82 -6.89
CA ASN A 91 -20.43 -6.42 -6.91
C ASN A 91 -19.84 -6.63 -5.50
N ASN A 92 -20.57 -6.29 -4.43
CA ASN A 92 -20.24 -6.60 -3.05
C ASN A 92 -20.18 -8.11 -2.78
N ALA A 93 -20.93 -8.96 -3.48
CA ALA A 93 -20.84 -10.42 -3.29
C ALA A 93 -19.58 -11.03 -3.93
N THR A 94 -19.14 -10.49 -5.08
CA THR A 94 -17.98 -11.01 -5.83
C THR A 94 -16.66 -10.35 -5.40
N GLN A 95 -16.65 -9.06 -5.05
CA GLN A 95 -15.43 -8.37 -4.59
C GLN A 95 -15.02 -8.73 -3.16
N GLN A 96 -15.97 -9.14 -2.30
CA GLN A 96 -15.61 -9.71 -0.98
C GLN A 96 -14.94 -11.08 -1.10
N TYR A 97 -15.18 -11.83 -2.18
CA TYR A 97 -14.57 -13.14 -2.37
C TYR A 97 -13.11 -13.02 -2.81
N GLU A 98 -12.75 -12.08 -3.69
CA GLU A 98 -11.37 -11.91 -4.16
C GLU A 98 -10.43 -11.36 -3.08
N SER A 99 -10.91 -10.44 -2.21
CA SER A 99 -10.07 -9.85 -1.14
C SER A 99 -9.61 -10.84 -0.06
N TYR A 100 -10.23 -12.02 0.07
CA TYR A 100 -9.85 -13.03 1.07
C TYR A 100 -8.81 -14.03 0.54
N HIS A 101 -8.52 -14.03 -0.76
CA HIS A 101 -7.72 -15.09 -1.39
C HIS A 101 -6.24 -14.78 -1.60
N ASP A 102 -5.79 -13.53 -1.39
CA ASP A 102 -4.43 -13.12 -1.75
C ASP A 102 -3.40 -13.21 -0.61
N ASP A 103 -3.80 -13.27 0.66
CA ASP A 103 -2.84 -13.46 1.75
C ASP A 103 -2.59 -14.96 2.00
N PRO A 104 -1.41 -15.53 1.67
CA PRO A 104 -1.11 -16.93 1.96
C PRO A 104 -1.14 -17.24 3.46
N LYS A 105 -0.88 -16.24 4.32
CA LYS A 105 -1.02 -16.35 5.78
C LYS A 105 -2.46 -16.44 6.27
N SER A 106 -3.44 -16.04 5.47
CA SER A 106 -4.85 -16.14 5.83
C SER A 106 -5.38 -17.59 5.73
N LYS A 107 -4.77 -18.41 4.85
CA LYS A 107 -5.23 -19.76 4.57
C LYS A 107 -4.67 -20.75 5.58
N ILE A 108 -5.58 -21.49 6.22
CA ILE A 108 -5.22 -22.59 7.13
C ILE A 108 -4.69 -23.76 6.30
N CYS A 109 -3.55 -24.31 6.72
CA CYS A 109 -2.94 -25.46 6.08
C CYS A 109 -3.81 -26.71 6.24
N LYS A 110 -4.40 -27.18 5.14
CA LYS A 110 -5.28 -28.37 5.14
C LYS A 110 -4.51 -29.64 5.53
N GLN A 111 -3.27 -29.77 5.08
CA GLN A 111 -2.38 -30.88 5.41
C GLN A 111 -2.05 -30.91 6.90
N PHE A 112 -1.91 -29.74 7.54
CA PHE A 112 -1.68 -29.64 8.98
C PHE A 112 -2.93 -30.04 9.76
N LEU A 113 -4.12 -29.58 9.33
CA LEU A 113 -5.38 -30.01 9.94
C LEU A 113 -5.55 -31.54 9.90
N GLY A 114 -5.08 -32.19 8.83
CA GLY A 114 -5.06 -33.64 8.68
C GLY A 114 -3.89 -34.38 9.34
N GLY A 115 -2.96 -33.66 9.99
CA GLY A 115 -1.80 -34.27 10.67
C GLY A 115 -0.69 -34.80 9.76
N ILE A 116 -0.69 -34.44 8.48
CA ILE A 116 0.24 -34.97 7.46
C ILE A 116 1.21 -33.91 6.90
N CYS A 117 1.22 -32.70 7.46
CA CYS A 117 2.09 -31.63 6.99
C CYS A 117 3.56 -31.87 7.40
N SER A 118 4.45 -32.03 6.43
CA SER A 118 5.90 -32.20 6.64
C SER A 118 6.68 -30.89 6.85
N TYR A 119 6.09 -29.75 6.51
CA TYR A 119 6.76 -28.44 6.53
C TYR A 119 6.85 -27.80 7.94
N GLY A 120 6.03 -28.26 8.89
CA GLY A 120 6.00 -27.72 10.25
C GLY A 120 5.86 -26.19 10.28
N ASN A 121 6.70 -25.52 11.06
CA ASN A 121 6.66 -24.05 11.22
C ASN A 121 7.11 -23.25 9.99
N LYS A 122 7.66 -23.91 8.96
CA LYS A 122 8.09 -23.27 7.71
C LYS A 122 7.04 -23.39 6.60
N CYS A 123 5.84 -23.89 6.92
CA CYS A 123 4.78 -24.00 5.94
C CYS A 123 4.37 -22.61 5.43
N LEU A 124 4.08 -22.52 4.13
CA LEU A 124 3.56 -21.30 3.50
C LEU A 124 2.16 -20.94 4.05
N ASN A 125 1.37 -21.97 4.37
CA ASN A 125 0.05 -21.84 4.93
C ASN A 125 0.10 -21.77 6.46
N ARG A 126 -0.88 -21.10 7.06
CA ARG A 126 -0.93 -20.92 8.52
C ARG A 126 -1.27 -22.23 9.24
N HIS A 127 -0.52 -22.51 10.31
CA HIS A 127 -0.80 -23.59 11.26
C HIS A 127 -1.46 -22.98 12.51
N PRO A 128 -2.79 -23.14 12.68
CA PRO A 128 -3.47 -22.68 13.89
C PRO A 128 -3.06 -23.51 15.11
N GLY A 129 -3.26 -22.97 16.32
CA GLY A 129 -3.09 -23.72 17.57
C GLY A 129 -4.11 -24.86 17.71
N GLU A 130 -3.91 -25.75 18.68
CA GLU A 130 -4.71 -26.97 18.85
C GLU A 130 -6.21 -26.69 19.04
N GLU A 131 -6.57 -25.76 19.93
CA GLU A 131 -7.96 -25.35 20.16
C GLU A 131 -8.62 -24.79 18.89
N GLU A 132 -7.88 -23.99 18.11
CA GLU A 132 -8.40 -23.42 16.88
C GLU A 132 -8.52 -24.46 15.76
N ALA A 133 -7.55 -25.36 15.66
CA ALA A 133 -7.57 -26.46 14.71
C ALA A 133 -8.80 -27.35 14.93
N GLU A 134 -9.18 -27.62 16.18
CA GLU A 134 -10.38 -28.38 16.51
C GLU A 134 -11.67 -27.68 16.07
N ARG A 135 -11.82 -26.38 16.34
CA ARG A 135 -12.97 -25.59 15.86
C ARG A 135 -13.12 -25.65 14.34
N VAL A 136 -12.00 -25.53 13.63
CA VAL A 136 -11.98 -25.55 12.16
C VAL A 136 -12.32 -26.95 11.64
N ARG A 137 -11.77 -28.03 12.23
CA ARG A 137 -12.15 -29.41 11.90
C ARG A 137 -13.64 -29.65 12.12
N ALA A 138 -14.21 -29.17 13.23
CA ALA A 138 -15.62 -29.28 13.52
C ALA A 138 -16.50 -28.53 12.49
N GLN A 139 -16.04 -27.37 12.00
CA GLN A 139 -16.72 -26.65 10.93
C GLN A 139 -16.76 -27.45 9.62
N TYR A 140 -15.63 -28.04 9.20
CA TYR A 140 -15.58 -28.88 8.00
C TYR A 140 -16.47 -30.13 8.11
N LYS A 141 -16.62 -30.70 9.31
CA LYS A 141 -17.51 -31.85 9.55
C LYS A 141 -19.00 -31.51 9.40
N LYS A 142 -19.40 -30.23 9.55
CA LYS A 142 -20.80 -29.80 9.37
C LYS A 142 -21.20 -29.67 7.91
N HIS A 143 -20.24 -29.32 7.05
CA HIS A 143 -20.42 -29.35 5.61
C HIS A 143 -20.06 -30.74 5.09
N ASN A 144 -20.93 -31.72 5.36
CA ASN A 144 -20.91 -32.95 4.58
C ASN A 144 -21.33 -32.61 3.14
N CYS A 145 -20.56 -33.13 2.19
CA CYS A 145 -20.86 -33.15 0.76
C CYS A 145 -22.16 -33.93 0.49
#